data_AF-A0A7V2LEL9-F1
#
_entry.id   AF-A0A7V2LEL9-F1
#
_cell.length_a   1.000
_cell.length_b   1.000
_cell.length_c   1.000
_cell.angle_alpha   90.00
_cell.angle_beta   90.00
_cell.angle_gamma   90.00
#
_symmetry.space_group_name_H-M   'P 1'
#
loop_
_entity.id
_entity.type
_entity.pdbx_description
1 polymer ?
#
loop_
_entity_poly.entity_id
_entity_poly.type
_entity_poly.pdbx_seq_one_letter_code
_entity_poly.pdbx_strand_id
1 'polypeptide(L)'
;MTPIVCIVGKSGAGKTYVMERVVAELKNRGYRVATVKHSAHGFELDKEGKDSWQHAQAGSDAVVISSPQKFAIIRKSDRDYTLAELSRFIGPDFDIILAEGFKRDKAFKVEVHRREQGADLICGRDELLAVVTDEQLERNVPQFAPDDTMELVDLIEKRYLKQEDETAISLFVNGKPVPLNDFVRRLFSNTLFSMVSALKGIPKARNIDISVRKKARK
;
A
#
# COMPACT_ATOMS: atom_id res chain seq x y z
N MET A 1 0.51 3.46 -10.83
CA MET A 1 0.91 2.62 -9.68
C MET A 1 -0.10 2.92 -8.59
N THR A 2 -0.64 1.93 -7.87
CA THR A 2 -1.62 2.20 -6.82
C THR A 2 -1.03 3.18 -5.79
N PRO A 3 -1.67 4.34 -5.54
CA PRO A 3 -1.17 5.31 -4.58
C PRO A 3 -1.10 4.70 -3.17
N ILE A 4 -0.07 5.10 -2.43
CA ILE A 4 0.17 4.66 -1.06
C ILE A 4 0.16 5.87 -0.12
N VAL A 5 -0.68 5.82 0.91
CA VAL A 5 -0.76 6.85 1.96
C VAL A 5 -0.50 6.21 3.31
N CYS A 6 0.46 6.75 4.05
CA CYS A 6 0.81 6.28 5.39
C CYS A 6 0.06 7.06 6.47
N ILE A 7 -0.58 6.35 7.39
CA ILE A 7 -1.10 6.90 8.64
C ILE A 7 -0.04 6.67 9.72
N VAL A 8 0.55 7.76 10.21
CA VAL A 8 1.68 7.77 11.15
C VAL A 8 1.34 8.54 12.42
N GLY A 9 2.18 8.46 13.44
CA GLY A 9 1.94 9.10 14.73
C GLY A 9 2.63 8.36 15.89
N LYS A 10 2.57 8.94 17.08
CA LYS A 10 3.12 8.31 18.30
C LYS A 10 2.27 7.09 18.69
N SER A 11 2.80 6.26 19.58
CA SER A 11 2.00 5.17 20.15
C SER A 11 0.81 5.77 20.90
N GLY A 12 -0.36 5.14 20.84
CA GLY A 12 -1.57 5.65 21.48
C GLY A 12 -2.24 6.87 20.83
N ALA A 13 -1.67 7.47 19.77
CA ALA A 13 -2.22 8.68 19.14
C ALA A 13 -3.61 8.51 18.46
N GLY A 14 -4.14 7.30 18.38
CA GLY A 14 -5.41 7.03 17.67
C GLY A 14 -5.26 6.73 16.16
N LYS A 15 -4.07 6.29 15.70
CA LYS A 15 -3.84 5.90 14.29
C LYS A 15 -4.87 4.89 13.77
N THR A 16 -5.15 3.85 14.54
CA THR A 16 -6.12 2.81 14.16
C THR A 16 -7.53 3.39 14.03
N TYR A 17 -7.93 4.30 14.93
CA TYR A 17 -9.22 5.00 14.84
C TYR A 17 -9.36 5.81 13.54
N VAL A 18 -8.32 6.57 13.19
CA VAL A 18 -8.29 7.33 11.93
C VAL A 18 -8.26 6.40 10.73
N MET A 19 -7.47 5.33 10.78
CA MET A 19 -7.37 4.34 9.70
C MET A 19 -8.73 3.68 9.41
N GLU A 20 -9.42 3.20 10.45
CA GLU A 20 -10.73 2.55 10.31
C GLU A 20 -11.76 3.48 9.66
N ARG A 21 -11.81 4.75 10.09
CA ARG A 21 -12.71 5.75 9.51
C ARG A 21 -12.38 6.08 8.07
N VAL A 22 -11.10 6.30 7.74
CA VAL A 22 -10.66 6.56 6.36
C VAL A 22 -10.97 5.38 5.45
N VAL A 23 -10.74 4.14 5.92
CA VAL A 23 -11.13 2.92 5.18
C VAL A 23 -12.64 2.90 4.96
N ALA A 24 -13.43 3.09 6.00
CA ALA A 24 -14.90 3.05 5.91
C ALA A 24 -15.43 4.09 4.91
N GLU A 25 -14.92 5.32 4.96
CA GLU A 25 -15.34 6.40 4.07
C GLU A 25 -14.91 6.15 2.61
N LEU A 26 -13.67 5.71 2.36
CA LEU A 26 -13.24 5.33 1.01
C LEU A 26 -14.06 4.15 0.45
N LYS A 27 -14.39 3.16 1.29
CA LYS A 27 -15.27 2.04 0.92
C LYS A 27 -16.68 2.52 0.60
N ASN A 28 -17.23 3.46 1.37
CA ASN A 28 -18.54 4.08 1.13
C ASN A 28 -18.58 4.81 -0.22
N ARG A 29 -17.46 5.41 -0.63
CA ARG A 29 -17.28 6.05 -1.96
C ARG A 29 -17.04 5.06 -3.11
N GLY A 30 -16.98 3.76 -2.84
CA GLY A 30 -16.85 2.71 -3.85
C GLY A 30 -15.41 2.32 -4.20
N TYR A 31 -14.40 2.85 -3.51
CA TYR A 31 -13.01 2.49 -3.77
C TYR A 31 -12.66 1.07 -3.29
N ARG A 32 -11.71 0.44 -3.98
CA ARG A 32 -11.03 -0.79 -3.57
C ARG A 32 -9.81 -0.39 -2.74
N VAL A 33 -9.87 -0.66 -1.44
CA VAL A 33 -8.87 -0.25 -0.46
C VAL A 33 -8.11 -1.47 0.04
N ALA A 34 -6.80 -1.38 0.06
CA ALA A 34 -5.93 -2.34 0.76
C ALA A 34 -5.26 -1.66 1.94
N THR A 35 -4.95 -2.43 2.99
CA THR A 35 -4.27 -1.94 4.18
C THR A 35 -2.98 -2.71 4.46
N VAL A 36 -1.93 -2.02 4.89
CA VAL A 36 -0.69 -2.62 5.36
C VAL A 36 -0.40 -2.11 6.76
N LYS A 37 -0.01 -2.98 7.68
CA LYS A 37 0.42 -2.59 9.03
C LYS A 37 1.85 -3.02 9.27
N HIS A 38 2.70 -2.10 9.69
CA HIS A 38 4.04 -2.42 10.19
C HIS A 38 4.01 -2.63 11.70
N SER A 39 4.41 -3.81 12.16
CA SER A 39 4.61 -4.12 13.58
C SER A 39 6.09 -4.27 13.87
N ALA A 40 6.66 -3.39 14.69
CA ALA A 40 8.07 -3.45 15.07
C ALA A 40 8.41 -4.65 15.97
N HIS A 41 7.41 -5.28 16.60
CA HIS A 41 7.58 -6.38 17.54
C HIS A 41 7.23 -7.75 16.95
N GLY A 42 7.08 -7.84 15.62
CA GLY A 42 6.55 -9.04 14.95
C GLY A 42 5.05 -9.20 15.15
N PHE A 43 4.50 -10.31 14.65
CA PHE A 43 3.12 -10.73 14.82
C PHE A 43 3.00 -12.23 14.56
N GLU A 44 2.06 -12.88 15.24
CA GLU A 44 1.67 -14.26 14.97
C GLU A 44 0.32 -14.26 14.24
N LEU A 45 0.28 -14.89 13.07
CA LEU A 45 -0.95 -15.03 12.27
C LEU A 45 -1.49 -16.46 12.29
N ASP A 46 -0.60 -17.43 12.48
CA ASP A 46 -0.95 -18.85 12.45
C ASP A 46 -1.06 -19.43 13.86
N LYS A 47 -1.70 -20.60 13.96
CA LYS A 47 -1.86 -21.30 15.23
C LYS A 47 -0.86 -22.44 15.35
N GLU A 48 -0.11 -22.42 16.44
CA GLU A 48 0.83 -23.50 16.77
C GLU A 48 0.16 -24.89 16.72
N GLY A 49 0.87 -25.85 16.13
CA GLY A 49 0.42 -27.23 15.99
C GLY A 49 -0.60 -27.49 14.87
N LYS A 50 -1.03 -26.49 14.11
CA LYS A 50 -1.83 -26.68 12.88
C LYS A 50 -0.98 -27.00 11.67
N ASP A 51 -1.60 -27.55 10.64
CA ASP A 51 -0.93 -28.03 9.42
C ASP A 51 -0.07 -26.95 8.76
N SER A 52 -0.59 -25.72 8.62
CA SER A 52 0.15 -24.60 8.04
C SER A 52 1.37 -24.19 8.88
N TRP A 53 1.25 -24.24 10.21
CA TRP A 53 2.36 -23.98 11.12
C TRP A 53 3.41 -25.09 11.02
N GLN A 54 2.98 -26.35 10.97
CA GLN A 54 3.88 -27.49 10.81
C GLN A 54 4.63 -27.44 9.47
N HIS A 55 3.99 -27.00 8.38
CA HIS A 55 4.65 -26.80 7.09
C HIS A 55 5.75 -25.73 7.17
N ALA A 56 5.50 -24.62 7.87
CA ALA A 56 6.51 -23.59 8.09
C ALA A 56 7.70 -24.14 8.91
N GLN A 57 7.41 -24.84 10.01
CA GLN A 57 8.43 -25.43 10.87
C GLN A 57 9.24 -26.55 10.20
N ALA A 58 8.64 -27.26 9.24
CA ALA A 58 9.33 -28.24 8.40
C ALA A 58 10.34 -27.60 7.42
N GLY A 59 10.37 -26.26 7.32
CA GLY A 59 11.33 -25.52 6.52
C GLY A 59 10.76 -24.89 5.25
N SER A 60 9.44 -24.79 5.11
CA SER A 60 8.86 -24.08 3.96
C SER A 60 9.16 -22.58 4.03
N ASP A 61 9.76 -22.02 2.97
CA ASP A 61 10.00 -20.56 2.86
C ASP A 61 8.71 -19.74 2.70
N ALA A 62 7.63 -20.40 2.26
CA ALA A 62 6.31 -19.81 2.12
C ALA A 62 5.21 -20.85 2.37
N VAL A 63 4.15 -20.45 3.06
CA VAL A 63 2.93 -21.24 3.26
C VAL A 63 1.75 -20.42 2.75
N VAL A 64 0.91 -21.04 1.90
CA VAL A 64 -0.31 -20.43 1.38
C VAL A 64 -1.50 -21.22 1.90
N ILE A 65 -2.41 -20.52 2.58
CA ILE A 65 -3.66 -21.08 3.10
C ILE A 65 -4.79 -20.50 2.27
N SER A 66 -5.67 -21.33 1.72
CA SER A 66 -6.77 -20.87 0.86
C SER A 66 -8.10 -21.48 1.29
N SER A 67 -9.15 -20.68 1.26
CA SER A 67 -10.55 -21.07 1.37
C SER A 67 -11.38 -20.39 0.29
N PRO A 68 -12.67 -20.76 0.10
CA PRO A 68 -13.51 -20.12 -0.91
C PRO A 68 -13.70 -18.61 -0.75
N GLN A 69 -13.52 -18.06 0.46
CA GLN A 69 -13.78 -16.64 0.76
C GLN A 69 -12.51 -15.81 0.97
N LYS A 70 -11.36 -16.45 1.28
CA LYS A 70 -10.11 -15.74 1.58
C LYS A 70 -8.91 -16.66 1.45
N PHE A 71 -7.75 -16.04 1.34
CA PHE A 71 -6.48 -16.74 1.46
C PHE A 71 -5.52 -15.94 2.34
N ALA A 72 -4.47 -16.60 2.83
CA ALA A 72 -3.38 -16.00 3.56
C ALA A 72 -2.05 -16.52 3.00
N ILE A 73 -1.04 -15.65 3.03
CA ILE A 73 0.33 -15.98 2.63
C ILE A 73 1.23 -15.67 3.82
N ILE A 74 1.93 -16.68 4.31
CA ILE A 74 2.97 -16.55 5.34
C ILE A 74 4.30 -16.79 4.64
N ARG A 75 5.23 -15.84 4.74
CA ARG A 75 6.55 -15.96 4.12
C ARG A 75 7.63 -15.67 5.13
N LYS A 76 8.66 -16.51 5.13
CA LYS A 76 9.88 -16.24 5.88
C LYS A 76 10.58 -15.04 5.25
N SER A 77 11.05 -14.13 6.10
CA SER A 77 11.82 -12.97 5.69
C SER A 77 13.03 -12.81 6.59
N ASP A 78 14.17 -12.48 6.01
CA ASP A 78 15.42 -12.14 6.69
C ASP A 78 15.57 -10.62 6.90
N ARG A 79 14.67 -9.83 6.32
CA ARG A 79 14.62 -8.37 6.41
C ARG A 79 13.20 -7.83 6.38
N ASP A 80 13.05 -6.54 6.67
CA ASP A 80 11.82 -5.81 6.42
C ASP A 80 11.58 -5.60 4.93
N TYR A 81 10.32 -5.72 4.52
CA TYR A 81 9.86 -5.34 3.19
C TYR A 81 9.53 -3.85 3.13
N THR A 82 9.87 -3.22 2.01
CA THR A 82 9.42 -1.86 1.69
C THR A 82 7.95 -1.85 1.26
N LEU A 83 7.27 -0.71 1.35
CA LEU A 83 5.88 -0.60 0.88
C LEU A 83 5.73 -0.93 -0.60
N ALA A 84 6.71 -0.55 -1.42
CA ALA A 84 6.75 -0.87 -2.85
C ALA A 84 6.91 -2.38 -3.13
N GLU A 85 7.52 -3.14 -2.22
CA GLU A 85 7.59 -4.60 -2.33
C GLU A 85 6.28 -5.24 -1.85
N LEU A 86 5.72 -4.75 -0.75
CA LEU A 86 4.46 -5.25 -0.20
C LEU A 86 3.28 -5.02 -1.14
N SER A 87 3.25 -3.88 -1.85
CA SER A 87 2.22 -3.58 -2.85
C SER A 87 2.15 -4.62 -3.97
N ARG A 88 3.24 -5.36 -4.22
CA ARG A 88 3.26 -6.44 -5.23
C ARG A 88 2.49 -7.68 -4.78
N PHE A 89 2.47 -7.95 -3.47
CA PHE A 89 1.69 -9.06 -2.92
C PHE A 89 0.20 -8.71 -2.84
N ILE A 90 -0.13 -7.42 -2.72
CA ILE A 90 -1.50 -6.91 -2.75
C ILE A 90 -2.06 -7.00 -4.18
N GLY A 91 -1.27 -6.66 -5.19
CA GLY A 91 -1.67 -6.69 -6.58
C GLY A 91 -2.32 -5.38 -7.07
N PRO A 92 -2.64 -5.30 -8.37
CA PRO A 92 -3.06 -4.05 -9.02
C PRO A 92 -4.57 -3.74 -8.86
N ASP A 93 -5.35 -4.63 -8.26
CA ASP A 93 -6.82 -4.53 -8.20
C ASP A 93 -7.33 -3.56 -7.12
N PHE A 94 -6.47 -2.70 -6.58
CA PHE A 94 -6.81 -1.73 -5.55
C PHE A 94 -6.54 -0.31 -6.04
N ASP A 95 -7.44 0.59 -5.69
CA ASP A 95 -7.37 2.00 -6.06
C ASP A 95 -6.48 2.78 -5.09
N ILE A 96 -6.31 2.29 -3.86
CA ILE A 96 -5.41 2.87 -2.86
C ILE A 96 -4.90 1.83 -1.86
N ILE A 97 -3.66 2.00 -1.40
CA ILE A 97 -3.07 1.27 -0.28
C ILE A 97 -2.89 2.25 0.90
N LEU A 98 -3.47 1.92 2.05
CA LEU A 98 -3.26 2.65 3.28
C LEU A 98 -2.29 1.90 4.19
N ALA A 99 -1.25 2.56 4.67
CA ALA A 99 -0.22 1.94 5.48
C ALA A 99 -0.21 2.51 6.91
N GLU A 100 -0.41 1.70 7.94
CA GLU A 100 -0.15 2.11 9.32
C GLU A 100 1.32 1.87 9.66
N GLY A 101 2.05 2.93 10.00
CA GLY A 101 3.48 2.87 10.31
C GLY A 101 4.37 3.32 9.14
N PHE A 102 5.47 2.60 8.89
CA PHE A 102 6.43 2.93 7.82
C PHE A 102 6.96 4.39 7.87
N LYS A 103 7.28 4.87 9.07
CA LYS A 103 7.73 6.27 9.33
C LYS A 103 8.90 6.72 8.45
N ARG A 104 9.76 5.80 8.02
CA ARG A 104 10.96 6.05 7.21
C ARG A 104 10.75 5.88 5.70
N ASP A 105 9.56 5.44 5.27
CA ASP A 105 9.24 5.31 3.85
C ASP A 105 8.98 6.71 3.25
N LYS A 106 9.16 6.85 1.93
CA LYS A 106 8.98 8.11 1.20
C LYS A 106 7.54 8.34 0.74
N ALA A 107 6.64 7.39 1.02
CA ALA A 107 5.22 7.57 0.79
C ALA A 107 4.65 8.76 1.59
N PHE A 108 3.59 9.37 1.06
CA PHE A 108 2.91 10.50 1.67
C PHE A 108 2.32 10.15 3.02
N LYS A 109 2.34 11.09 3.96
CA LYS A 109 2.00 10.82 5.37
C LYS A 109 0.86 11.69 5.86
N VAL A 110 -0.13 11.07 6.48
CA VAL A 110 -1.08 11.73 7.36
C VAL A 110 -0.62 11.44 8.77
N GLU A 111 -0.19 12.46 9.49
CA GLU A 111 0.25 12.29 10.87
C GLU A 111 -0.90 12.50 11.85
N VAL A 112 -1.14 11.51 12.69
CA VAL A 112 -2.09 11.59 13.79
C VAL A 112 -1.35 12.06 15.03
N HIS A 113 -1.78 13.20 15.54
CA HIS A 113 -1.18 13.92 16.66
C HIS A 113 -2.22 14.20 17.75
N ARG A 114 -1.78 14.22 19.01
CA ARG A 114 -2.60 14.57 20.17
C ARG A 114 -1.84 15.53 21.07
N ARG A 115 -2.50 16.56 21.57
CA ARG A 115 -1.91 17.58 22.44
C ARG A 115 -1.19 17.01 23.66
N GLU A 116 -1.77 15.98 24.27
CA GLU A 116 -1.18 15.29 25.42
C GLU A 116 0.20 14.66 25.13
N GLN A 117 0.55 14.51 23.84
CA GLN A 117 1.81 13.93 23.39
C GLN A 117 2.89 14.99 23.09
N GLY A 118 2.66 16.25 23.46
CA GLY A 118 3.54 17.40 23.20
C GLY A 118 3.27 18.07 21.85
N ALA A 119 4.13 18.97 21.38
CA ALA A 119 3.94 19.68 20.09
C ALA A 119 4.77 19.08 18.92
N ASP A 120 5.64 18.12 19.22
CA ASP A 120 6.56 17.56 18.24
C ASP A 120 5.91 16.49 17.38
N LEU A 121 5.83 16.78 16.08
CA LEU A 121 5.51 15.82 15.03
C LEU A 121 6.70 14.91 14.73
N ILE A 122 6.41 13.67 14.35
CA ILE A 122 7.37 12.64 13.98
C ILE A 122 7.89 12.86 12.56
N CYS A 123 7.04 13.31 11.65
CA CYS A 123 7.41 13.42 10.23
C CYS A 123 8.16 14.71 9.92
N GLY A 124 9.17 14.58 9.05
CA GLY A 124 9.75 15.72 8.36
C GLY A 124 8.73 16.42 7.47
N ARG A 125 8.91 17.72 7.25
CA ARG A 125 7.94 18.58 6.55
C ARG A 125 7.66 18.13 5.11
N ASP A 126 8.64 17.56 4.42
CA ASP A 126 8.57 17.33 2.96
C ASP A 126 7.67 16.16 2.54
N GLU A 127 7.29 15.30 3.49
CA GLU A 127 6.50 14.08 3.22
C GLU A 127 5.10 14.13 3.86
N LEU A 128 4.79 15.22 4.59
CA LEU A 128 3.57 15.39 5.35
C LEU A 128 2.45 15.97 4.47
N LEU A 129 1.43 15.16 4.22
CA LEU A 129 0.23 15.53 3.47
C LEU A 129 -0.75 16.35 4.32
N ALA A 130 -0.99 15.92 5.55
CA ALA A 130 -1.93 16.50 6.48
C ALA A 130 -1.64 16.04 7.92
N VAL A 131 -2.22 16.74 8.89
CA VAL A 131 -2.22 16.34 10.30
C VAL A 131 -3.65 16.12 10.77
N VAL A 132 -3.89 15.04 11.52
CA VAL A 132 -5.14 14.82 12.26
C VAL A 132 -4.87 15.07 13.73
N THR A 133 -5.49 16.10 14.32
CA THR A 133 -5.14 16.57 15.66
C THR A 133 -6.32 17.19 16.41
N ASP A 134 -6.20 17.23 17.74
CA ASP A 134 -7.13 17.86 18.70
C ASP A 134 -6.65 19.25 19.16
N GLU A 135 -5.57 19.78 18.57
CA GLU A 135 -5.07 21.12 18.83
C GLU A 135 -4.68 21.87 17.55
N GLN A 136 -4.59 23.19 17.63
CA GLN A 136 -4.09 23.99 16.53
C GLN A 136 -2.56 23.98 16.51
N LEU A 137 -1.95 23.46 15.46
CA LEU A 137 -0.50 23.46 15.28
C LEU A 137 -0.06 24.60 14.33
N GLU A 138 1.12 25.17 14.58
CA GLU A 138 1.76 26.13 13.68
C GLU A 138 2.45 25.41 12.50
N ARG A 139 1.64 24.81 11.61
CA ARG A 139 2.12 24.02 10.46
C ARG A 139 1.41 24.41 9.17
N ASN A 140 2.18 24.54 8.10
CA ASN A 140 1.70 24.87 6.75
C ASN A 140 1.21 23.63 5.97
N VAL A 141 0.44 22.76 6.63
CA VAL A 141 -0.24 21.63 6.00
C VAL A 141 -1.70 21.61 6.48
N PRO A 142 -2.63 21.03 5.71
CA PRO A 142 -4.00 20.84 6.16
C PRO A 142 -4.07 20.13 7.51
N GLN A 143 -4.93 20.61 8.40
CA GLN A 143 -5.17 20.05 9.72
C GLN A 143 -6.65 19.70 9.83
N PHE A 144 -6.95 18.51 10.36
CA PHE A 144 -8.30 17.99 10.48
C PHE A 144 -8.55 17.54 11.92
N ALA A 145 -9.76 17.72 12.43
CA ALA A 145 -10.13 17.09 13.70
C ALA A 145 -10.21 15.57 13.52
N PRO A 146 -10.14 14.79 14.62
CA PRO A 146 -10.22 13.32 14.55
C PRO A 146 -11.48 12.78 13.88
N ASP A 147 -12.57 13.54 13.97
CA ASP A 147 -13.87 13.17 13.43
C ASP A 147 -14.12 13.73 12.01
N ASP A 148 -13.28 14.64 11.52
CA ASP A 148 -13.38 15.27 10.18
C ASP A 148 -12.80 14.36 9.08
N THR A 149 -13.18 13.07 9.11
CA THR A 149 -12.65 12.07 8.18
C THR A 149 -13.05 12.36 6.73
N MET A 150 -14.24 12.91 6.49
CA MET A 150 -14.72 13.18 5.13
C MET A 150 -13.80 14.16 4.40
N GLU A 151 -13.41 15.25 5.05
CA GLU A 151 -12.52 16.26 4.44
C GLU A 151 -11.11 15.72 4.22
N LEU A 152 -10.61 14.88 5.15
CA LEU A 152 -9.36 14.17 4.95
C LEU A 152 -9.42 13.25 3.72
N VAL A 153 -10.51 12.52 3.53
CA VAL A 153 -10.71 11.65 2.37
C VAL A 153 -10.88 12.47 1.09
N ASP A 154 -11.55 13.62 1.14
CA ASP A 154 -11.63 14.55 0.00
C ASP A 154 -10.26 15.00 -0.47
N LEU A 155 -9.36 15.33 0.48
CA LEU A 155 -7.98 15.69 0.18
C LEU A 155 -7.23 14.53 -0.49
N ILE A 156 -7.33 13.31 0.06
CA ILE A 156 -6.70 12.10 -0.50
C ILE A 156 -7.21 11.83 -1.91
N GLU A 157 -8.53 11.87 -2.10
CA GLU A 157 -9.18 11.60 -3.38
C GLU A 157 -8.77 12.61 -4.45
N LYS A 158 -8.85 13.91 -4.13
CA LYS A 158 -8.45 15.00 -5.03
C LYS A 158 -7.01 14.87 -5.48
N ARG A 159 -6.13 14.41 -4.59
CA ARG A 159 -4.68 14.41 -4.84
C ARG A 159 -4.19 13.14 -5.53
N TYR A 160 -4.84 12.00 -5.30
CA TYR A 160 -4.31 10.69 -5.73
C TYR A 160 -5.30 9.77 -6.44
N LEU A 161 -6.61 9.98 -6.33
CA LEU A 161 -7.61 9.05 -6.89
C LEU A 161 -8.39 9.63 -8.08
N LYS A 162 -8.47 10.96 -8.18
CA LYS A 162 -9.10 11.68 -9.31
C LYS A 162 -8.14 12.07 -10.43
N GLN A 163 -6.87 11.62 -10.37
CA GLN A 163 -5.96 11.78 -11.50
C GLN A 163 -6.27 10.73 -12.56
N GLU A 164 -6.78 11.16 -13.71
CA GLU A 164 -6.93 10.31 -14.91
C GLU A 164 -5.53 9.97 -15.46
N ASP A 165 -4.87 8.98 -14.87
CA ASP A 165 -3.63 8.44 -15.46
C ASP A 165 -3.98 7.36 -16.49
N GLU A 166 -3.69 7.67 -17.77
CA GLU A 166 -4.01 6.88 -18.97
C GLU A 166 -3.58 5.41 -18.95
N THR A 167 -2.62 4.99 -18.13
CA THR A 167 -2.32 3.55 -17.90
C THR A 167 -1.27 3.43 -16.80
N ALA A 168 -1.56 2.66 -15.75
CA ALA A 168 -0.62 2.43 -14.65
C ALA A 168 0.36 1.29 -14.97
N ILE A 169 1.56 1.60 -15.46
CA ILE A 169 2.66 0.62 -15.57
C ILE A 169 3.64 0.72 -14.40
N SER A 170 4.05 -0.44 -13.89
CA SER A 170 5.08 -0.61 -12.87
C SER A 170 6.14 -1.58 -13.37
N LEU A 171 7.41 -1.17 -13.41
CA LEU A 171 8.54 -2.03 -13.78
C LEU A 171 9.39 -2.34 -12.56
N PHE A 172 9.76 -3.61 -12.39
CA PHE A 172 10.68 -4.05 -11.35
C PHE A 172 11.83 -4.84 -11.97
N VAL A 173 13.05 -4.53 -11.56
CA VAL A 173 14.27 -5.26 -11.95
C VAL A 173 14.90 -5.83 -10.69
N ASN A 174 15.07 -7.16 -10.64
CA ASN A 174 15.59 -7.89 -9.47
C ASN A 174 14.85 -7.53 -8.17
N GLY A 175 13.53 -7.37 -8.25
CA GLY A 175 12.71 -6.99 -7.10
C GLY A 175 12.56 -5.49 -6.87
N LYS A 176 13.46 -4.66 -7.40
CA LYS A 176 13.50 -3.21 -7.14
C LYS A 176 12.67 -2.42 -8.16
N PRO A 177 11.88 -1.41 -7.73
CA PRO A 177 11.11 -0.57 -8.65
C PRO A 177 12.04 0.25 -9.53
N VAL A 178 11.68 0.39 -10.80
CA VAL A 178 12.38 1.25 -11.77
C VAL A 178 11.46 2.41 -12.15
N PRO A 179 11.85 3.67 -11.86
CA PRO A 179 11.06 4.83 -12.26
C PRO A 179 11.05 4.95 -13.79
N LEU A 180 9.86 5.18 -14.35
CA LEU A 180 9.65 5.37 -15.78
C LEU A 180 9.12 6.78 -16.03
N ASN A 181 9.65 7.44 -17.07
CA ASN A 181 9.08 8.68 -17.59
C ASN A 181 7.85 8.39 -18.50
N ASP A 182 7.09 9.43 -18.84
CA ASP A 182 5.82 9.28 -19.55
C ASP A 182 5.96 8.65 -20.93
N PHE A 183 7.03 8.98 -21.65
CA PHE A 183 7.32 8.38 -22.94
C PHE A 183 7.48 6.86 -22.83
N VAL A 184 8.33 6.40 -21.89
CA VAL A 184 8.58 4.97 -21.69
C VAL A 184 7.32 4.27 -21.19
N ARG A 185 6.54 4.92 -20.31
CA ARG A 185 5.25 4.39 -19.83
C ARG A 185 4.30 4.11 -20.98
N ARG A 186 4.07 5.11 -21.83
CA ARG A 186 3.20 5.00 -23.02
C ARG A 186 3.69 3.95 -23.99
N LEU A 187 5.00 3.92 -24.25
CA LEU A 187 5.61 2.93 -25.15
C LEU A 187 5.34 1.50 -24.68
N PHE A 188 5.63 1.19 -23.42
CA PHE A 188 5.38 -0.15 -22.89
C PHE A 188 3.89 -0.49 -22.88
N SER A 189 3.02 0.39 -22.36
CA SER A 189 1.58 0.14 -22.31
C SER A 189 1.02 -0.15 -23.70
N ASN A 190 1.24 0.74 -24.67
CA ASN A 190 0.72 0.58 -26.02
C ASN A 190 1.25 -0.69 -26.69
N THR A 191 2.54 -0.99 -26.52
CA THR A 191 3.16 -2.19 -27.10
C THR A 191 2.55 -3.46 -26.50
N LEU A 192 2.44 -3.54 -25.17
CA LEU A 192 1.91 -4.73 -24.49
C LEU A 192 0.44 -4.96 -24.80
N PHE A 193 -0.40 -3.92 -24.76
CA PHE A 193 -1.81 -4.05 -25.14
C PHE A 193 -1.96 -4.43 -26.61
N SER A 194 -1.13 -3.88 -27.51
CA SER A 194 -1.14 -4.26 -28.93
C SER A 194 -0.76 -5.73 -29.12
N MET A 195 0.31 -6.20 -28.47
CA MET A 195 0.75 -7.59 -28.51
C MET A 195 -0.35 -8.55 -28.01
N VAL A 196 -0.98 -8.24 -26.88
CA VAL A 196 -2.04 -9.07 -26.31
C VAL A 196 -3.31 -9.04 -27.17
N SER A 197 -3.66 -7.90 -27.77
CA SER A 197 -4.83 -7.78 -28.64
C SER A 197 -4.75 -8.62 -29.92
N ALA A 198 -3.53 -8.91 -30.38
CA ALA A 198 -3.30 -9.77 -31.55
C ALA A 198 -3.44 -11.28 -31.24
N LEU A 199 -3.53 -11.68 -29.97
CA LEU A 199 -3.66 -13.08 -29.56
C LEU A 199 -5.09 -13.58 -29.74
N LYS A 200 -5.26 -14.72 -30.41
CA LYS A 200 -6.57 -15.37 -30.57
C LYS A 200 -7.08 -15.93 -29.24
N GLY A 201 -8.37 -15.75 -28.97
CA GLY A 201 -9.04 -16.33 -27.79
C GLY A 201 -8.84 -15.58 -26.48
N ILE A 202 -8.18 -14.42 -26.51
CA ILE A 202 -7.99 -13.57 -25.32
C ILE A 202 -9.09 -12.49 -25.30
N PRO A 203 -9.86 -12.33 -24.20
CA PRO A 203 -10.83 -11.25 -24.08
C PRO A 203 -10.13 -9.88 -24.06
N LYS A 204 -10.88 -8.78 -24.22
CA LYS A 204 -10.33 -7.43 -24.15
C LYS A 204 -9.57 -7.25 -22.83
N ALA A 205 -8.24 -7.17 -22.92
CA ALA A 205 -7.38 -7.05 -21.76
C ALA A 205 -7.62 -5.70 -21.08
N ARG A 206 -7.79 -5.74 -19.76
CA ARG A 206 -7.83 -4.55 -18.88
C ARG A 206 -6.58 -4.44 -18.00
N ASN A 207 -5.97 -5.59 -17.72
CA ASN A 207 -4.71 -5.73 -17.00
C ASN A 207 -3.83 -6.76 -17.73
N ILE A 208 -2.51 -6.55 -17.72
CA ILE A 208 -1.53 -7.43 -18.34
C ILE A 208 -0.39 -7.64 -17.33
N ASP A 209 -0.32 -8.83 -16.74
CA ASP A 209 0.77 -9.23 -15.85
C ASP A 209 1.82 -10.04 -16.61
N ILE A 210 3.04 -9.52 -16.68
CA ILE A 210 4.16 -10.19 -17.36
C ILE A 210 5.29 -10.43 -16.37
N SER A 211 5.70 -11.69 -16.28
CA SER A 211 6.87 -12.11 -15.50
C SER A 211 7.86 -12.80 -16.43
N VAL A 212 9.09 -12.29 -16.48
CA VAL A 212 10.17 -12.87 -17.29
C VAL A 212 11.31 -13.28 -16.37
N ARG A 213 11.67 -14.56 -16.39
CA ARG A 213 12.79 -15.11 -15.63
C ARG A 213 13.82 -15.71 -16.57
N LYS A 214 15.08 -15.25 -16.49
CA LYS A 214 16.20 -15.96 -17.11
C LYS A 214 16.60 -17.14 -16.21
N LYS A 215 16.72 -18.34 -16.77
CA LYS A 215 17.40 -19.43 -16.07
C LYS A 215 18.85 -19.01 -15.83
N ALA A 216 19.34 -19.12 -14.60
CA ALA A 216 20.76 -18.94 -14.34
C ALA A 216 21.54 -19.95 -15.20
N ARG A 217 22.47 -19.47 -16.03
CA ARG A 217 23.46 -20.37 -16.63
C ARG A 217 24.32 -20.89 -15.47
N LYS A 218 24.36 -22.22 -15.33
CA LYS A 218 25.32 -22.88 -14.43
C LYS A 218 26.74 -22.52 -14.84
#